data_AF-A0A251YBH7-F1
#
_entry.id   AF-A0A251YBH7-F1
#
_cell.length_a   1.000
_cell.length_b   1.000
_cell.length_c   1.000
_cell.angle_alpha   90.00
_cell.angle_beta   90.00
_cell.angle_gamma   90.00
#
_symmetry.space_group_name_H-M   'P 1'
#
loop_
_entity.id
_entity.type
_entity.pdbx_description
1 polymer ?
#
loop_
_entity_poly.entity_id
_entity_poly.type
_entity_poly.pdbx_seq_one_letter_code
_entity_poly.pdbx_strand_id
1 'polypeptide(L)'
;MTLLAADGLGGSADDAVRALAASAPLPTLRLGGLVVFGVAPRGLVLARQVVVDRALLDLHARIHAAVDAAPTDTEAEAEAVEVVPHTRPGSWTPHISIALRLTTEQLGAAVEALGRIDPLDAPAVGLRRWDPRDHTTTELA
;
A
#
# COMPACT_ATOMS: atom_id res chain seq x y z
N MET A 1 3.31 -0.45 -3.15
CA MET A 1 1.95 -0.91 -2.81
C MET A 1 1.61 -0.38 -1.44
N THR A 2 0.41 0.18 -1.26
CA THR A 2 -0.05 0.66 0.06
C THR A 2 -0.50 -0.52 0.91
N LEU A 3 0.07 -0.68 2.12
CA LEU A 3 -0.31 -1.70 3.10
C LEU A 3 -1.31 -1.15 4.13
N LEU A 4 -1.17 0.13 4.49
CA LEU A 4 -2.02 0.83 5.43
C LEU A 4 -2.01 2.31 5.06
N ALA A 5 -3.16 2.96 5.16
CA ALA A 5 -3.26 4.41 5.14
C ALA A 5 -4.10 4.84 6.34
N ALA A 6 -3.72 5.94 6.98
CA ALA A 6 -4.42 6.48 8.14
C ALA A 6 -4.18 7.98 8.23
N ASP A 7 -5.04 8.68 8.96
CA ASP A 7 -4.71 10.04 9.41
C ASP A 7 -3.76 9.98 10.61
N GLY A 8 -2.79 10.88 10.66
CA GLY A 8 -1.87 11.01 11.79
C GLY A 8 -0.85 9.88 11.97
N LEU A 9 -0.54 9.08 10.94
CA LEU A 9 0.43 7.99 11.07
C LEU A 9 1.87 8.53 11.29
N GLY A 10 2.53 8.10 12.37
CA GLY A 10 3.90 8.47 12.72
C GLY A 10 4.32 7.97 14.11
N GLY A 11 5.49 8.41 14.58
CA GLY A 11 6.02 8.15 15.94
C GLY A 11 5.91 6.70 16.39
N SER A 12 5.16 6.41 17.45
CA SER A 12 5.02 5.05 18.00
C SER A 12 4.50 4.03 16.97
N ALA A 13 3.70 4.46 15.99
CA ALA A 13 3.27 3.58 14.90
C ALA A 13 4.41 3.23 13.93
N ASP A 14 5.31 4.18 13.63
CA ASP A 14 6.51 3.91 12.85
C ASP A 14 7.42 2.92 13.59
N ASP A 15 7.62 3.11 14.89
CA ASP A 15 8.43 2.23 15.73
C ASP A 15 7.86 0.81 15.78
N ALA A 16 6.53 0.66 15.89
CA ALA A 16 5.85 -0.63 15.83
C ALA A 16 6.07 -1.34 14.48
N VAL A 17 6.00 -0.60 13.36
CA VAL A 17 6.24 -1.16 12.02
C VAL A 17 7.73 -1.53 11.85
N ARG A 18 8.68 -0.72 12.34
CA ARG A 18 10.12 -1.03 12.33
C ARG A 18 10.41 -2.33 13.08
N ALA A 19 9.88 -2.48 14.30
CA ALA A 19 10.07 -3.68 15.11
C ALA A 19 9.51 -4.93 14.41
N LEU A 20 8.32 -4.81 13.80
CA LEU A 20 7.70 -5.87 13.02
C LEU A 20 8.53 -6.26 11.80
N ALA A 21 9.07 -5.29 11.07
CA ALA A 21 9.89 -5.53 9.88
C ALA A 21 11.25 -6.16 10.22
N ALA A 22 11.82 -5.84 11.39
CA ALA A 22 13.03 -6.49 11.88
C ALA A 22 12.82 -7.95 12.30
N SER A 23 11.57 -8.35 12.59
CA SER A 23 11.26 -9.71 13.10
C SER A 23 11.26 -10.80 12.03
N ALA A 24 11.11 -10.46 10.75
CA ALA A 24 11.02 -11.41 9.64
C ALA A 24 11.33 -10.74 8.30
N PRO A 25 11.90 -11.46 7.32
CA PRO A 25 12.13 -10.92 5.99
C PRO A 25 10.81 -10.54 5.30
N LEU A 26 10.86 -9.50 4.47
CA LEU A 26 9.72 -9.12 3.64
C LEU A 26 9.43 -10.20 2.58
N PRO A 27 8.14 -10.45 2.27
CA PRO A 27 7.77 -11.44 1.28
C PRO A 27 8.18 -11.02 -0.13
N THR A 28 8.40 -12.00 -1.00
CA THR A 28 8.44 -11.74 -2.44
C THR A 28 7.02 -11.55 -2.94
N LEU A 29 6.74 -10.42 -3.58
CA LEU A 29 5.45 -10.15 -4.20
C LEU A 29 5.39 -10.82 -5.56
N ARG A 30 4.19 -11.18 -6.01
CA ARG A 30 3.96 -11.63 -7.39
C ARG A 30 3.04 -10.66 -8.10
N LEU A 31 3.53 -10.05 -9.17
CA LEU A 31 2.78 -9.06 -9.94
C LEU A 31 2.03 -9.79 -11.06
N GLY A 32 0.70 -9.78 -10.98
CA GLY A 32 -0.19 -10.39 -11.96
C GLY A 32 -0.54 -9.44 -13.11
N GLY A 33 -1.78 -9.52 -13.59
CA GLY A 33 -2.27 -8.71 -14.71
C GLY A 33 -2.48 -7.23 -14.38
N LEU A 34 -3.18 -6.53 -15.29
CA LEU A 34 -3.57 -5.14 -15.11
C LEU A 34 -4.94 -5.04 -14.43
N VAL A 35 -5.09 -4.06 -13.56
CA VAL A 35 -6.36 -3.64 -12.97
C VAL A 35 -6.56 -2.14 -13.20
N VAL A 36 -7.82 -1.74 -13.31
CA VAL A 36 -8.20 -0.34 -13.55
C VAL A 36 -9.11 0.12 -12.43
N PHE A 37 -8.80 1.28 -11.85
CA PHE A 37 -9.64 1.97 -10.87
C PHE A 37 -10.11 3.32 -11.40
N GLY A 38 -11.06 3.93 -10.69
CA GLY A 38 -11.62 5.24 -11.03
C GLY A 38 -12.81 5.14 -11.98
N VAL A 39 -13.31 6.30 -12.39
CA VAL A 39 -14.46 6.42 -13.30
C VAL A 39 -14.11 7.32 -14.48
N ALA A 40 -14.65 7.01 -15.65
CA ALA A 40 -14.51 7.82 -16.86
C ALA A 40 -15.30 9.16 -16.74
N PRO A 41 -15.00 10.18 -17.57
CA PRO A 41 -14.03 10.20 -18.67
C PRO A 41 -12.59 10.55 -18.25
N ARG A 42 -12.36 10.94 -17.00
CA ARG A 42 -11.04 11.26 -16.44
C ARG A 42 -10.93 10.75 -15.01
N GLY A 43 -9.71 10.36 -14.63
CA GLY A 43 -9.44 9.85 -13.29
C GLY A 43 -9.20 8.35 -13.24
N LEU A 44 -9.06 7.70 -14.40
CA LEU A 44 -8.72 6.28 -14.44
C LEU A 44 -7.28 6.07 -13.97
N VAL A 45 -7.08 5.01 -13.20
CA VAL A 45 -5.79 4.56 -12.69
C VAL A 45 -5.50 3.19 -13.28
N LEU A 46 -4.39 3.07 -14.00
CA LEU A 46 -3.87 1.79 -14.48
C LEU A 46 -2.84 1.27 -13.48
N ALA A 47 -3.00 0.04 -13.02
CA ALA A 47 -2.11 -0.56 -12.03
C ALA A 47 -1.80 -2.03 -12.35
N ARG A 48 -0.67 -2.54 -11.85
CA ARG A 48 -0.41 -3.98 -11.74
C ARG A 48 -1.12 -4.51 -10.51
N GLN A 49 -1.84 -5.61 -10.68
CA GLN A 49 -2.36 -6.39 -9.58
C GLN A 49 -1.20 -7.09 -8.85
N VAL A 50 -1.28 -7.16 -7.52
CA VAL A 50 -0.39 -7.98 -6.70
C VAL A 50 -1.18 -9.21 -6.26
N VAL A 51 -0.66 -10.41 -6.53
CA VAL A 51 -1.28 -11.66 -6.12
C VAL A 51 -1.29 -11.74 -4.60
N VAL A 52 -2.50 -11.92 -4.06
CA VAL A 52 -2.74 -12.07 -2.63
C VAL A 52 -2.42 -13.51 -2.24
N ASP A 53 -1.28 -13.72 -1.62
CA ASP A 53 -0.94 -14.98 -0.96
C ASP A 53 -0.93 -14.84 0.56
N ARG A 54 -0.73 -15.97 1.25
CA ARG A 54 -0.76 -16.01 2.71
C ARG A 54 0.32 -15.13 3.34
N ALA A 55 1.54 -15.13 2.81
CA ALA A 55 2.64 -14.35 3.37
C ALA A 55 2.34 -12.84 3.31
N LEU A 56 1.75 -12.38 2.20
CA LEU A 56 1.32 -10.99 2.08
C LEU A 56 0.17 -10.63 3.03
N LEU A 57 -0.84 -11.51 3.15
CA LEU A 57 -1.96 -11.31 4.07
C LEU A 57 -1.51 -11.28 5.53
N ASP A 58 -0.58 -12.16 5.91
CA ASP A 58 -0.03 -12.21 7.26
C ASP A 58 0.77 -10.94 7.58
N LEU A 59 1.62 -10.47 6.65
CA LEU A 59 2.33 -9.19 6.80
C LEU A 59 1.35 -8.03 6.98
N HIS A 60 0.34 -7.95 6.11
CA HIS A 60 -0.69 -6.91 6.14
C HIS A 60 -1.44 -6.88 7.47
N ALA A 61 -1.94 -8.04 7.92
CA ALA A 61 -2.66 -8.16 9.18
C ALA A 61 -1.79 -7.77 10.39
N ARG A 62 -0.52 -8.22 10.43
CA ARG A 62 0.39 -7.85 11.52
C ARG A 62 0.69 -6.35 11.55
N ILE A 63 0.84 -5.70 10.40
CA ILE A 63 1.05 -4.24 10.33
C ILE A 63 -0.14 -3.50 10.90
N HIS A 64 -1.38 -3.87 10.52
CA HIS A 64 -2.58 -3.26 11.08
C HIS A 64 -2.68 -3.49 12.59
N ALA A 65 -2.45 -4.71 13.06
CA ALA A 65 -2.46 -5.02 14.49
C ALA A 65 -1.40 -4.23 15.28
N ALA A 66 -0.20 -4.04 14.71
CA ALA A 66 0.87 -3.28 15.33
C ALA A 66 0.54 -1.78 15.43
N VAL A 67 -0.07 -1.20 14.38
CA VAL A 67 -0.49 0.21 14.37
C VAL A 67 -1.69 0.43 15.30
N ASP A 68 -2.68 -0.47 15.30
CA ASP A 68 -3.85 -0.36 16.18
C ASP A 68 -3.45 -0.47 17.67
N ALA A 69 -2.37 -1.20 17.98
CA ALA A 69 -1.87 -1.37 19.35
C ALA A 69 -0.80 -0.34 19.76
N ALA A 70 -0.31 0.48 18.82
CA ALA A 70 0.71 1.47 19.11
C ALA A 70 0.13 2.56 20.04
N PRO A 71 0.89 2.99 21.07
CA PRO A 71 0.51 4.16 21.86
C PRO A 71 0.30 5.37 20.96
N THR A 72 -0.63 6.23 21.35
CA THR A 72 -0.79 7.52 20.71
C THR A 72 0.23 8.50 21.28
N ASP A 73 0.93 9.22 20.40
CA ASP A 73 2.08 10.06 20.78
C ASP A 73 1.70 11.39 21.47
N THR A 74 0.42 11.60 21.79
CA THR A 74 -0.08 12.78 22.52
C THR A 74 -0.71 12.37 23.85
N GLU A 75 -0.23 12.95 24.95
CA GLU A 75 -0.77 12.73 26.28
C GLU A 75 -2.15 13.39 26.44
N ALA A 76 -3.09 12.63 27.00
CA ALA A 76 -4.51 12.94 27.27
C ALA A 76 -5.41 13.01 26.02
N GLU A 77 -6.32 12.03 25.91
CA GLU A 77 -7.41 11.95 24.92
C GLU A 77 -7.01 11.70 23.46
N ALA A 78 -5.85 11.10 23.23
CA ALA A 78 -5.45 10.80 21.87
C ALA A 78 -6.25 9.61 21.31
N GLU A 79 -7.13 9.93 20.37
CA GLU A 79 -7.92 8.97 19.60
C GLU A 79 -7.00 8.00 18.85
N ALA A 80 -7.43 6.73 18.77
CA ALA A 80 -6.71 5.72 18.01
C ALA A 80 -6.52 6.18 16.55
N VAL A 81 -5.39 5.80 15.95
CA VAL A 81 -5.08 6.10 14.54
C VAL A 81 -6.24 5.67 13.64
N GLU A 82 -6.91 6.63 12.99
CA GLU A 82 -8.03 6.34 12.10
C GLU A 82 -7.53 5.82 10.76
N VAL A 83 -7.52 4.49 10.62
CA VAL A 83 -7.12 3.81 9.39
C VAL A 83 -8.22 3.88 8.34
N VAL A 84 -7.82 4.23 7.11
CA VAL A 84 -8.67 4.30 5.92
C VAL A 84 -9.34 2.95 5.67
N PRO A 85 -10.70 2.87 5.62
CA PRO A 85 -11.43 1.60 5.62
C PRO A 85 -11.04 0.61 4.50
N HIS A 86 -10.84 1.08 3.28
CA HIS A 86 -10.49 0.21 2.14
C HIS A 86 -9.01 -0.25 2.13
N THR A 87 -8.26 0.06 3.18
CA THR A 87 -6.93 -0.52 3.43
C THR A 87 -6.93 -1.54 4.55
N ARG A 88 -8.05 -1.71 5.28
CA ARG A 88 -8.21 -2.71 6.35
C ARG A 88 -8.16 -4.14 5.80
N PRO A 89 -7.73 -5.13 6.59
CA PRO A 89 -7.81 -6.54 6.24
C PRO A 89 -9.22 -6.93 5.75
N GLY A 90 -9.28 -7.67 4.64
CA GLY A 90 -10.54 -8.08 4.02
C GLY A 90 -11.22 -7.03 3.13
N SER A 91 -10.78 -5.77 3.14
CA SER A 91 -11.31 -4.69 2.28
C SER A 91 -10.27 -4.10 1.32
N TRP A 92 -9.06 -4.65 1.34
CA TRP A 92 -7.90 -4.15 0.61
C TRP A 92 -7.76 -4.76 -0.79
N THR A 93 -7.51 -3.92 -1.79
CA THR A 93 -7.10 -4.35 -3.13
C THR A 93 -5.63 -4.00 -3.37
N PRO A 94 -4.69 -4.94 -3.18
CA PRO A 94 -3.27 -4.66 -3.35
C PRO A 94 -2.89 -4.44 -4.81
N HIS A 95 -2.23 -3.32 -5.08
CA HIS A 95 -1.84 -2.94 -6.43
C HIS A 95 -0.58 -2.05 -6.43
N ILE A 96 0.04 -1.95 -7.61
CA ILE A 96 1.12 -1.01 -7.92
C ILE A 96 0.66 -0.13 -9.06
N SER A 97 0.39 1.14 -8.77
CA SER A 97 -0.02 2.12 -9.78
C SER A 97 1.09 2.31 -10.82
N ILE A 98 0.72 2.24 -12.09
CA ILE A 98 1.60 2.50 -13.25
C ILE A 98 1.37 3.92 -13.76
N ALA A 99 0.10 4.28 -13.93
CA ALA A 99 -0.31 5.58 -14.46
C ALA A 99 -1.60 6.05 -13.81
N LEU A 100 -1.71 7.37 -13.61
CA LEU A 100 -2.80 8.02 -12.89
C LEU A 100 -3.48 9.05 -13.79
N ARG A 101 -4.75 9.34 -13.50
CA ARG A 101 -5.54 10.42 -14.13
C ARG A 101 -5.70 10.27 -15.65
N LEU A 102 -5.79 9.03 -16.12
CA LEU A 102 -5.98 8.72 -17.53
C LEU A 102 -7.41 9.01 -17.99
N THR A 103 -7.57 9.35 -19.28
CA THR A 103 -8.81 9.17 -20.02
C THR A 103 -8.95 7.73 -20.52
N THR A 104 -10.10 7.37 -21.10
CA THR A 104 -10.32 6.08 -21.76
C THR A 104 -9.39 5.84 -22.94
N GLU A 105 -9.13 6.86 -23.75
CA GLU A 105 -8.23 6.79 -24.91
C GLU A 105 -6.79 6.60 -24.45
N GLN A 106 -6.37 7.35 -23.42
CA GLN A 106 -5.05 7.21 -22.82
C GLN A 106 -4.86 5.84 -22.15
N LEU A 107 -5.91 5.28 -21.54
CA LEU A 107 -5.88 3.93 -20.99
C LEU A 107 -5.62 2.89 -22.10
N GLY A 108 -6.34 2.97 -23.23
CA GLY A 108 -6.12 2.09 -24.37
C GLY A 108 -4.68 2.17 -24.88
N ALA A 109 -4.18 3.39 -25.11
CA ALA A 109 -2.80 3.61 -25.54
C ALA A 109 -1.76 3.10 -24.52
N ALA A 110 -2.03 3.24 -23.21
CA ALA A 110 -1.14 2.74 -22.16
C ALA A 110 -1.09 1.20 -22.14
N VAL A 111 -2.23 0.52 -22.32
CA VAL A 111 -2.28 -0.95 -22.42
C VAL A 111 -1.53 -1.44 -23.65
N GLU A 112 -1.70 -0.79 -24.80
CA GLU A 112 -0.94 -1.10 -26.02
C GLU A 112 0.57 -0.92 -25.81
N ALA A 113 0.99 0.20 -25.19
CA ALA A 113 2.39 0.49 -24.93
C ALA A 113 3.05 -0.50 -23.96
N LEU A 114 2.29 -1.04 -23.00
CA LEU A 114 2.78 -2.06 -22.07
C LEU A 114 2.97 -3.43 -22.74
N GLY A 115 2.23 -3.73 -23.81
CA GLY A 115 2.36 -4.97 -24.56
C GLY A 115 2.06 -6.23 -23.73
N ARG A 116 2.85 -7.29 -23.94
CA ARG A 116 2.68 -8.56 -23.22
C ARG A 116 3.07 -8.39 -21.76
N ILE A 117 2.14 -8.71 -20.86
CA ILE A 117 2.33 -8.65 -19.42
C ILE A 117 2.39 -10.06 -18.84
N ASP A 118 3.61 -10.54 -18.58
CA ASP A 118 3.83 -11.80 -17.89
C ASP A 118 3.85 -11.61 -16.36
N PRO A 119 3.48 -12.65 -15.58
CA PRO A 119 3.68 -12.67 -14.14
C PRO A 119 5.15 -12.42 -13.79
N LEU A 120 5.38 -11.61 -12.74
CA LEU A 120 6.72 -11.24 -12.30
C LEU A 120 6.85 -11.42 -10.79
N ASP A 121 7.86 -12.16 -10.36
CA ASP A 121 8.28 -12.17 -8.96
C ASP A 121 9.08 -10.89 -8.67
N ALA A 122 8.68 -10.19 -7.61
CA ALA A 122 9.18 -8.89 -7.21
C ALA A 122 9.52 -8.92 -5.71
N PRO A 123 10.77 -9.23 -5.34
CA PRO A 123 11.22 -9.16 -3.96
C PRO A 123 10.98 -7.78 -3.36
N ALA A 124 10.30 -7.70 -2.22
CA ALA A 124 10.13 -6.44 -1.51
C ALA A 124 11.44 -6.08 -0.79
N VAL A 125 11.94 -4.87 -1.05
CA VAL A 125 13.25 -4.41 -0.57
C VAL A 125 13.19 -3.52 0.66
N GLY A 126 11.99 -3.09 1.05
CA GLY A 126 11.82 -2.20 2.18
C GLY A 126 10.38 -1.78 2.42
N LEU A 127 10.18 -1.12 3.56
CA LEU A 127 8.93 -0.47 3.95
C LEU A 127 9.20 1.01 4.16
N ARG A 128 8.25 1.85 3.74
CA ARG A 128 8.31 3.29 3.99
C ARG A 128 6.93 3.82 4.33
N ARG A 129 6.91 4.92 5.10
CA ARG A 129 5.75 5.78 5.23
C ARG A 129 5.89 6.98 4.29
N TRP A 130 4.81 7.32 3.60
CA TRP A 130 4.71 8.51 2.77
C TRP A 130 3.74 9.50 3.43
N ASP A 131 4.19 10.74 3.63
CA ASP A 131 3.33 11.81 4.12
C ASP A 131 2.89 12.70 2.96
N PRO A 132 1.58 12.74 2.61
CA PRO A 132 1.08 13.57 1.52
C PRO A 132 0.94 15.06 1.88
N ARG A 133 1.03 15.46 3.16
CA ARG A 133 0.98 16.87 3.56
C ARG A 133 2.33 17.53 3.28
N ASP A 134 3.39 16.87 3.71
CA ASP A 134 4.76 17.40 3.62
C ASP A 134 5.56 16.85 2.43
N HIS A 135 4.98 15.89 1.70
CA HIS A 135 5.63 15.18 0.59
C HIS A 135 6.93 14.48 1.02
N THR A 136 6.94 13.91 2.23
CA THR A 136 8.11 13.28 2.83
C THR A 136 8.01 11.76 2.83
N THR A 137 9.18 11.11 2.77
CA THR A 137 9.31 9.67 2.89
C THR A 137 10.14 9.35 4.12
N THR A 138 9.62 8.46 4.96
CA THR A 138 10.33 7.89 6.12
C THR A 138 10.57 6.41 5.86
N GLU A 139 11.82 6.00 5.70
CA GLU A 139 12.20 4.58 5.57
C GLU A 139 11.99 3.87 6.91
N LEU A 140 11.30 2.73 6.88
CA LEU A 140 10.94 1.90 8.04
C LEU A 140 11.68 0.56 8.06
N ALA A 141 12.08 0.04 6.90
CA ALA A 141 12.92 -1.14 6.74
C ALA A 141 13.52 -1.20 5.34
#